data_AF-A0A0K0FRY8-F1
#
_entry.id   AF-A0A0K0FRY8-F1
#
_cell.length_a   1.000
_cell.length_b   1.000
_cell.length_c   1.000
_cell.angle_alpha   90.00
_cell.angle_beta   90.00
_cell.angle_gamma   90.00
#
_symmetry.space_group_name_H-M   'P 1'
#
loop_
_entity.id
_entity.type
_entity.pdbx_description
1 polymer ?
#
loop_
_entity_poly.entity_id
_entity_poly.type
_entity_poly.pdbx_seq_one_letter_code
_entity_poly.pdbx_strand_id
1 'polypeptide(L)'
;MEAVLMQMNDTVILQPISYYSKRFDPTIKAPSVSAPELRGIIFALLHYRHVVNRIAIITDHKSLIRFIQHDKSPELFKYLSFIGSSGIELKYQNGKLMYSSDALSRQYNSFKKTGMEELTESRHGNSKLSFEDEKKLLD
;
A
#
# COMPACT_ATOMS: atom_id res chain seq x y z
N MET A 1 0.62 2.17 -6.28
CA MET A 1 0.65 2.13 -4.81
C MET A 1 2.10 2.01 -4.40
N GLU A 2 2.51 2.84 -3.45
CA GLU A 2 3.85 2.82 -2.91
C GLU A 2 3.78 2.64 -1.39
N ALA A 3 4.76 1.93 -0.84
CA ALA A 3 4.93 1.80 0.60
C ALA A 3 6.41 1.81 0.97
N VAL A 4 6.72 2.41 2.11
CA VAL A 4 8.06 2.43 2.68
C VAL A 4 8.01 1.71 4.02
N LEU A 5 8.79 0.66 4.16
CA LEU A 5 9.00 0.03 5.46
C LEU A 5 10.06 0.83 6.21
N MET A 6 9.72 1.27 7.40
CA MET A 6 10.61 2.03 8.26
C MET A 6 10.86 1.29 9.57
N GLN A 7 12.07 1.44 10.10
CA GLN A 7 12.49 0.89 11.38
C GLN A 7 13.02 2.01 12.27
N MET A 8 12.75 1.91 13.57
CA MET A 8 13.36 2.78 14.56
C MET A 8 14.74 2.25 14.93
N ASN A 9 15.76 3.10 14.82
CA ASN A 9 17.13 2.76 15.23
C ASN A 9 17.35 2.99 16.74
N ASP A 10 18.56 2.70 17.21
CA ASP A 10 18.94 2.84 18.62
C ASP A 10 18.85 4.29 19.15
N THR A 11 18.81 5.27 18.24
CA THR A 11 18.64 6.70 18.54
C THR A 11 17.19 7.19 18.42
N VAL A 12 16.22 6.28 18.31
CA VAL A 12 14.78 6.59 18.20
C VAL A 12 14.44 7.36 16.91
N ILE A 13 15.26 7.21 15.87
CA ILE A 13 15.04 7.82 14.55
C ILE A 13 14.46 6.76 13.61
N LEU A 14 13.37 7.11 12.92
CA LEU A 14 12.77 6.29 11.86
C LEU A 14 13.63 6.36 10.61
N GLN A 15 14.10 5.20 10.14
CA GLN A 15 14.90 5.06 8.93
C GLN A 15 14.22 4.11 7.94
N PRO A 16 14.21 4.42 6.63
CA PRO A 16 13.69 3.50 5.64
C PRO A 16 14.62 2.29 5.50
N ILE A 17 14.04 1.09 5.53
CA ILE A 17 14.77 -0.17 5.39
C ILE A 17 14.37 -0.96 4.13
N SER A 18 13.18 -0.69 3.59
CA SER A 18 12.74 -1.27 2.33
C SER A 18 11.70 -0.42 1.64
N TYR A 19 11.63 -0.54 0.32
CA TYR A 19 10.68 0.16 -0.54
C TYR A 19 9.84 -0.86 -1.32
N TYR A 20 8.56 -0.56 -1.49
CA TYR A 20 7.63 -1.37 -2.25
C TYR A 20 6.84 -0.49 -3.22
N SER A 21 6.81 -0.89 -4.48
CA SER A 21 6.07 -0.24 -5.56
C SER A 21 5.25 -1.27 -6.31
N LYS A 22 3.95 -1.02 -6.48
CA LYS A 22 3.10 -1.81 -7.37
C LYS A 22 2.12 -0.90 -8.10
N ARG A 23 2.11 -0.99 -9.42
CA ARG A 23 1.07 -0.37 -10.24
C ARG A 23 -0.14 -1.27 -10.36
N PHE A 24 -1.31 -0.64 -10.25
CA PHE A 24 -2.57 -1.26 -10.62
C PHE A 24 -2.84 -1.00 -12.09
N ASP A 25 -3.49 -1.97 -12.74
CA ASP A 25 -3.93 -1.80 -14.12
C ASP A 25 -5.02 -0.72 -14.15
N PRO A 26 -4.79 0.41 -14.87
CA PRO A 26 -5.74 1.50 -14.92
C PRO A 26 -7.04 1.12 -15.66
N THR A 27 -7.05 0.02 -16.42
CA THR A 27 -8.24 -0.48 -17.11
C THR A 27 -9.22 -1.17 -16.16
N ILE A 28 -8.76 -1.62 -14.99
CA ILE A 28 -9.60 -2.29 -13.99
C ILE A 28 -10.33 -1.24 -13.16
N LYS A 29 -11.65 -1.18 -13.32
CA LYS A 29 -12.50 -0.25 -12.56
C LYS A 29 -12.58 -0.70 -11.10
N ALA A 30 -12.17 0.20 -10.20
CA ALA A 30 -12.31 -0.04 -8.77
C ALA A 30 -13.78 0.11 -8.33
N PRO A 31 -14.26 -0.71 -7.38
CA PRO A 31 -15.64 -0.64 -6.89
C PRO A 31 -15.91 0.66 -6.11
N SER A 32 -14.88 1.26 -5.52
CA SER A 32 -14.95 2.56 -4.85
C SER A 32 -13.62 3.31 -4.94
N VAL A 33 -13.63 4.61 -4.61
CA VAL A 33 -12.42 5.45 -4.58
C VAL A 33 -11.39 4.94 -3.58
N SER A 34 -11.84 4.35 -2.48
CA SER A 34 -10.97 3.85 -1.40
C SER A 34 -10.47 2.42 -1.62
N ALA A 35 -11.07 1.67 -2.56
CA ALA A 35 -10.70 0.29 -2.82
C ALA A 35 -9.25 0.12 -3.30
N PRO A 36 -8.71 0.94 -4.24
CA PRO A 36 -7.32 0.82 -4.68
C PRO A 36 -6.31 1.05 -3.55
N GLU A 37 -6.60 2.01 -2.67
CA GLU A 37 -5.71 2.32 -1.55
C GLU A 37 -5.69 1.19 -0.52
N LEU A 38 -6.87 0.66 -0.17
CA LEU A 38 -6.96 -0.46 0.75
C LEU A 38 -6.29 -1.72 0.19
N ARG A 39 -6.52 -2.03 -1.10
CA ARG A 39 -5.81 -3.13 -1.77
C ARG A 39 -4.30 -2.93 -1.72
N GLY A 40 -3.85 -1.71 -1.97
CA GLY A 40 -2.43 -1.41 -1.95
C GLY A 40 -1.78 -1.59 -0.58
N ILE A 41 -2.48 -1.23 0.49
CA ILE A 41 -2.04 -1.51 1.87
C ILE A 41 -1.91 -3.01 2.08
N ILE A 42 -2.93 -3.77 1.69
CA ILE A 42 -2.94 -5.23 1.84
C ILE A 42 -1.78 -5.87 1.08
N PHE A 43 -1.49 -5.44 -0.16
CA PHE A 43 -0.34 -5.97 -0.89
C PHE A 43 0.99 -5.61 -0.24
N ALA A 44 1.14 -4.41 0.30
CA ALA A 44 2.33 -4.04 1.03
C ALA A 44 2.52 -4.92 2.28
N LEU A 45 1.44 -5.19 3.02
CA LEU A 45 1.47 -6.10 4.17
C LEU A 45 1.85 -7.52 3.75
N LEU A 46 1.25 -8.05 2.69
CA LEU A 46 1.59 -9.38 2.17
C LEU A 46 3.04 -9.46 1.69
N HIS A 47 3.56 -8.39 1.09
CA HIS A 47 4.96 -8.30 0.67
C HIS A 47 5.90 -8.36 1.88
N TYR A 48 5.59 -7.65 2.97
CA TYR A 48 6.42 -7.59 4.17
C TYR A 48 6.11 -8.66 5.22
N ARG A 49 5.13 -9.54 5.00
CA ARG A 49 4.66 -10.52 6.00
C ARG A 49 5.75 -11.47 6.52
N HIS A 50 6.76 -11.72 5.70
CA HIS A 50 7.89 -12.61 6.05
C HIS A 50 9.03 -11.88 6.73
N VAL A 51 9.00 -10.54 6.72
CA VAL A 51 10.07 -9.67 7.24
C VAL A 51 9.70 -9.13 8.61
N VAL A 52 8.43 -8.79 8.84
CA VAL A 52 7.97 -8.16 10.09
C VAL A 52 6.76 -8.88 10.68
N ASN A 53 6.83 -9.16 11.99
CA ASN A 53 5.73 -9.79 12.74
C ASN A 53 4.77 -8.77 13.37
N ARG A 54 5.24 -7.53 13.61
CA ARG A 54 4.43 -6.44 14.16
C ARG A 54 4.74 -5.17 13.41
N ILE A 55 3.71 -4.51 12.90
CA ILE A 55 3.82 -3.29 12.10
C ILE A 55 2.67 -2.35 12.48
N ALA A 56 2.97 -1.06 12.52
CA ALA A 56 1.98 -0.01 12.48
C ALA A 56 1.93 0.58 11.06
N ILE A 57 0.73 0.79 10.54
CA ILE A 57 0.53 1.40 9.22
C ILE A 57 0.29 2.89 9.41
N ILE A 58 1.01 3.71 8.65
CA ILE A 58 0.79 5.14 8.55
C ILE A 58 0.17 5.42 7.18
N THR A 59 -0.99 6.09 7.16
CA THR A 59 -1.72 6.43 5.93
C THR A 59 -2.28 7.86 5.99
N ASP A 60 -2.35 8.51 4.83
CA ASP A 60 -3.03 9.80 4.64
C ASP A 60 -4.50 9.67 4.28
N HIS A 61 -5.02 8.44 4.21
CA HIS A 61 -6.40 8.20 3.86
C HIS A 61 -7.32 8.15 5.08
N LYS A 62 -7.81 9.33 5.48
CA LYS A 62 -8.73 9.49 6.64
C LYS A 62 -9.95 8.57 6.59
N SER A 63 -10.52 8.36 5.41
CA SER A 63 -11.72 7.54 5.26
C SER A 63 -11.46 6.08 5.65
N LEU A 64 -10.23 5.58 5.52
CA LEU A 64 -9.89 4.20 5.89
C LEU A 64 -10.01 3.97 7.40
N ILE A 65 -9.54 4.93 8.20
CA ILE A 65 -9.66 4.86 9.66
C ILE A 65 -11.13 4.81 10.07
N ARG A 66 -11.96 5.62 9.40
CA ARG A 66 -13.41 5.62 9.61
C ARG A 66 -14.06 4.30 9.17
N PHE A 67 -13.58 3.67 8.09
CA PHE A 67 -14.10 2.39 7.63
C PHE A 67 -13.79 1.27 8.61
N ILE A 68 -12.58 1.20 9.15
CA ILE A 68 -12.22 0.18 10.16
C ILE A 68 -13.04 0.36 11.44
N GLN A 69 -13.29 1.61 11.86
CA GLN A 69 -14.04 1.87 13.10
C GLN A 69 -15.54 1.59 13.01
N HIS A 70 -16.11 1.60 11.81
CA HIS A 70 -17.56 1.57 11.63
C HIS A 70 -18.07 0.47 10.68
N ASP A 71 -17.18 -0.28 10.03
CA ASP A 71 -17.47 -1.44 9.16
C ASP A 71 -18.68 -1.27 8.23
N LYS A 72 -18.71 -0.16 7.49
CA LYS A 72 -19.89 0.24 6.68
C LYS A 72 -19.82 -0.14 5.20
N SER A 73 -18.73 -0.77 4.74
CA SER A 73 -18.55 -1.07 3.31
C SER A 73 -18.52 -2.58 3.07
N PRO A 74 -19.63 -3.19 2.61
CA PRO A 74 -19.70 -4.62 2.32
C PRO A 74 -18.61 -5.08 1.33
N GLU A 75 -18.30 -4.24 0.34
CA GLU A 75 -17.29 -4.51 -0.69
C GLU A 75 -15.86 -4.52 -0.14
N LEU A 76 -15.62 -3.78 0.96
CA LEU A 76 -14.31 -3.67 1.60
C LEU A 76 -14.19 -4.55 2.85
N PHE A 77 -15.29 -5.18 3.28
CA PHE A 77 -15.38 -5.92 4.54
C PHE A 77 -14.24 -6.93 4.70
N LYS A 78 -13.97 -7.77 3.70
CA LYS A 78 -12.88 -8.77 3.76
C LYS A 78 -11.53 -8.14 4.12
N TYR A 79 -11.20 -7.01 3.51
CA TYR A 79 -9.93 -6.30 3.77
C TYR A 79 -9.92 -5.63 5.14
N LEU A 80 -11.04 -5.03 5.55
CA LEU A 80 -11.19 -4.39 6.86
C LEU A 80 -11.10 -5.43 7.99
N SER A 81 -11.75 -6.59 7.83
CA SER A 81 -11.68 -7.72 8.77
C SER A 81 -10.27 -8.29 8.88
N PHE A 82 -9.51 -8.37 7.78
CA PHE A 82 -8.10 -8.78 7.81
C PHE A 82 -7.27 -7.82 8.65
N ILE A 83 -7.40 -6.51 8.41
CA ILE A 83 -6.64 -5.50 9.19
C ILE A 83 -7.08 -5.52 10.66
N GLY A 84 -8.39 -5.56 10.94
CA GLY A 84 -8.92 -5.58 12.30
C GLY A 84 -8.49 -6.80 13.10
N SER A 85 -8.41 -7.98 12.49
CA SER A 85 -7.99 -9.22 13.18
C SER A 85 -6.48 -9.38 13.30
N SER A 86 -5.69 -8.72 12.45
CA SER A 86 -4.22 -8.82 12.44
C SER A 86 -3.50 -8.12 13.60
N GLY A 87 -4.23 -7.37 14.44
CA GLY A 87 -3.63 -6.57 15.53
C GLY A 87 -2.76 -5.41 15.03
N ILE A 88 -2.86 -5.07 13.74
CA ILE A 88 -2.14 -3.95 13.13
C ILE A 88 -2.73 -2.62 13.60
N GLU A 89 -1.87 -1.73 14.05
CA GLU A 89 -2.26 -0.37 14.42
C GLU A 89 -2.29 0.53 13.17
N LEU A 90 -3.41 1.20 12.90
CA LEU A 90 -3.53 2.16 11.81
C LEU A 90 -3.49 3.61 12.34
N LYS A 91 -2.57 4.42 11.82
CA LYS A 91 -2.37 5.83 12.18
C LYS A 91 -2.59 6.75 10.99
N TYR A 92 -3.35 7.82 11.22
CA TYR A 92 -3.44 8.91 10.26
C TYR A 92 -2.16 9.76 10.30
N GLN A 93 -1.63 10.09 9.13
CA GLN A 93 -0.67 11.18 8.99
C GLN A 93 -1.04 12.02 7.76
N ASN A 94 -0.89 13.34 7.85
CA ASN A 94 -1.13 14.19 6.69
C ASN A 94 -0.14 13.83 5.56
N GLY A 95 -0.64 13.62 4.34
CA GLY A 95 0.20 13.27 3.18
C GLY A 95 1.34 14.26 2.91
N LYS A 96 1.18 15.54 3.30
CA LYS A 96 2.26 16.54 3.24
C LYS A 96 3.50 16.19 4.06
N LEU A 97 3.35 15.32 5.06
CA LEU A 97 4.43 14.82 5.91
C LEU A 97 4.97 13.46 5.43
N MET A 98 4.39 12.85 4.39
CA MET A 98 4.76 11.52 3.88
C MET A 98 5.70 11.61 2.68
N TYR A 99 6.80 12.38 2.82
CA TYR A 99 7.70 12.72 1.71
C TYR A 99 8.25 11.51 0.95
N SER A 100 8.67 10.46 1.65
CA SER A 100 9.28 9.28 1.02
C SER A 100 8.28 8.51 0.15
N SER A 101 7.07 8.29 0.67
CA SER A 101 6.01 7.61 -0.08
C SER A 101 5.50 8.45 -1.25
N ASP A 102 5.35 9.77 -1.06
CA ASP A 102 4.94 10.69 -2.11
C ASP A 102 5.97 10.75 -3.24
N ALA A 103 7.26 10.85 -2.91
CA ALA A 103 8.35 10.86 -3.89
C ALA A 103 8.36 9.61 -4.76
N LEU A 104 8.23 8.42 -4.16
CA LEU A 104 8.16 7.15 -4.89
C LEU A 104 6.95 7.12 -5.83
N SER A 105 5.80 7.62 -5.37
CA SER A 105 4.55 7.50 -6.14
C SER A 105 4.56 8.38 -7.39
N ARG A 106 5.29 9.50 -7.33
CA ARG A 106 5.41 10.47 -8.42
C ARG A 106 6.57 10.14 -9.36
N GLN A 107 7.50 9.28 -8.95
CA GLN A 107 8.73 9.03 -9.70
C GLN A 107 8.45 8.48 -11.10
N TYR A 108 7.41 7.66 -11.27
CA TYR A 108 7.02 7.17 -12.59
C TYR A 108 6.68 8.29 -13.58
N ASN A 109 5.87 9.25 -13.15
CA ASN A 109 5.45 10.36 -14.01
C ASN A 109 6.66 11.20 -14.45
N SER A 110 7.67 11.30 -13.59
CA SER A 110 8.95 11.93 -13.93
C SER A 110 9.71 11.14 -14.99
N PHE A 111 9.82 9.81 -14.85
CA PHE A 111 10.51 8.97 -15.85
C PHE A 111 9.81 8.96 -17.21
N LYS A 112 8.47 8.90 -17.21
CA LYS A 112 7.67 8.97 -18.44
C LYS A 112 7.90 10.29 -19.19
N LYS A 113 7.96 11.41 -18.46
CA LYS A 113 8.21 12.74 -19.03
C LYS A 113 9.60 12.84 -19.70
N THR A 114 10.58 12.08 -19.21
CA THR A 114 11.96 12.08 -19.71
C THR A 114 12.20 11.02 -20.80
N GLY A 115 11.18 10.23 -21.18
CA GLY A 115 11.31 9.19 -22.20
C GLY A 115 12.09 7.95 -21.74
N MET A 116 12.22 7.72 -20.42
CA MET A 116 12.95 6.60 -19.82
C MET A 116 12.01 5.44 -19.47
N GLU A 117 11.13 5.05 -20.40
CA GLU A 117 10.04 4.12 -20.14
C GLU A 117 10.53 2.66 -19.93
N GLU A 118 11.56 2.24 -20.67
CA GLU A 118 12.17 0.88 -20.57
C GLU A 118 12.76 0.56 -19.18
N LEU A 119 13.23 1.56 -18.43
CA LEU A 119 13.75 1.37 -17.06
C LEU A 119 12.65 1.04 -16.04
N THR A 120 11.39 1.34 -16.37
CA THR A 120 10.26 1.16 -15.46
C THR A 120 9.57 -0.19 -15.61
N GLU A 121 9.63 -0.77 -16.82
CA GLU A 121 9.04 -2.09 -17.13
C GLU A 121 9.91 -3.24 -16.62
N SER A 122 11.23 -3.13 -16.70
CA SER A 122 12.17 -4.16 -16.22
C SER A 122 12.16 -4.38 -14.69
N ARG A 123 11.75 -3.38 -13.90
CA ARG A 123 11.64 -3.47 -12.43
C ARG A 123 10.34 -4.10 -11.94
N HIS A 124 9.29 -4.04 -12.74
CA HIS A 124 7.99 -4.59 -12.39
C HIS A 124 7.88 -6.00 -12.97
N GLY A 125 8.56 -6.94 -12.30
CA GLY A 125 8.44 -8.37 -12.62
C GLY A 125 6.97 -8.74 -12.84
N ASN A 126 6.75 -9.46 -13.94
CA ASN A 126 5.48 -9.84 -14.56
C ASN A 126 4.57 -10.67 -13.63
N SER A 127 4.14 -10.10 -12.51
CA SER A 127 3.13 -10.67 -11.62
C SER A 127 1.80 -9.98 -11.88
N LYS A 128 1.27 -10.18 -13.09
CA LYS A 128 -0.18 -10.04 -13.29
C LYS A 128 -0.85 -11.15 -12.48
N LEU A 129 -0.97 -10.97 -11.18
CA LEU A 129 -1.99 -11.71 -10.42
C LEU A 129 -3.33 -11.19 -10.94
N SER A 130 -4.18 -12.10 -11.42
CA SER A 130 -5.54 -11.75 -11.78
C SER A 130 -6.29 -11.25 -10.54
N PHE A 131 -7.35 -10.49 -10.74
CA PHE A 131 -8.19 -10.00 -9.64
C PHE A 131 -8.73 -11.16 -8.76
N GLU A 132 -8.93 -12.33 -9.36
CA GLU A 132 -9.31 -13.58 -8.71
C GLU A 132 -8.18 -14.17 -7.85
N ASP A 133 -6.93 -14.07 -8.28
CA ASP A 133 -5.77 -14.51 -7.49
C ASP A 133 -5.53 -13.56 -6.31
N GLU A 134 -5.80 -12.26 -6.49
CA GLU A 134 -5.76 -11.26 -5.42
C GLU A 134 -6.81 -11.52 -4.33
N LYS A 135 -8.00 -12.02 -4.70
CA LYS A 135 -9.03 -12.43 -3.74
C LYS A 135 -8.64 -13.66 -2.92
N LYS A 136 -7.96 -14.63 -3.53
CA LYS A 136 -7.51 -15.87 -2.86
C LYS A 136 -6.41 -15.64 -1.82
N LEU A 137 -5.64 -14.55 -1.92
CA LEU A 137 -4.57 -14.22 -0.96
C LEU A 137 -5.08 -13.88 0.46
N LEU A 138 -6.39 -13.71 0.62
CA LEU A 138 -7.06 -13.38 1.87
C LEU A 138 -8.00 -14.49 2.36
N ASP A 139 -7.99 -15.66 1.73
CA ASP A 139 -8.64 -16.90 2.18
C ASP A 139 -7.59 -17.86 2.78
#